data_AF-A0A527ZME5-F1
#
_entry.id   AF-A0A527ZME5-F1
#
_cell.length_a   1.000
_cell.length_b   1.000
_cell.length_c   1.000
_cell.angle_alpha   90.00
_cell.angle_beta   90.00
_cell.angle_gamma   90.00
#
_symmetry.space_group_name_H-M   'P 1'
#
loop_
_entity.id
_entity.type
_entity.pdbx_description
1 polymer ?
#
loop_
_entity_poly.entity_id
_entity_poly.type
_entity_poly.pdbx_seq_one_letter_code
_entity_poly.pdbx_strand_id
1 'polypeptide(L)'
;DYCANAFPAGASRSRLLFDGRMCSVPGAALANGTTLDSLDLSDGHNEAKGHAGAPAFAALLAVADSMPERVSGRDFLAAMVVAYEIGLRSGVALHRQVSEYHGSGTWACIGVAAAAARLVREPVPVDHALGIAEYNAPRAPISRCTEYPTMVKDGLGWASMVGVTALEMARAGFTGAPAGVLHESGRDIWLDLGSRWYLLELYFRMWSACRMAHPSIEATVALVKKHRLR
;
A
#
# COMPACT_ATOMS: atom_id res chain seq x y z
N ASP A 1 -11.45 -16.62 1.63
CA ASP A 1 -11.97 -17.70 0.76
C ASP A 1 -11.60 -17.51 -0.69
N TYR A 2 -12.05 -16.42 -1.34
CA TYR A 2 -11.76 -16.15 -2.75
C TYR A 2 -10.28 -16.35 -3.12
N CYS A 3 -9.35 -15.71 -2.40
CA CYS A 3 -7.93 -15.80 -2.75
C CYS A 3 -7.33 -17.19 -2.56
N ALA A 4 -7.78 -17.97 -1.56
CA ALA A 4 -7.30 -19.34 -1.36
C ALA A 4 -7.71 -20.26 -2.54
N ASN A 5 -8.86 -19.99 -3.16
CA ASN A 5 -9.39 -20.79 -4.26
C ASN A 5 -8.91 -20.28 -5.63
N ALA A 6 -8.94 -18.97 -5.87
CA ALA A 6 -8.60 -18.36 -7.16
C ALA A 6 -7.10 -18.17 -7.36
N PHE A 7 -6.32 -18.07 -6.27
CA PHE A 7 -4.86 -17.93 -6.29
C PHE A 7 -4.22 -19.06 -5.48
N PRO A 8 -4.36 -20.32 -5.91
CA PRO A 8 -3.90 -21.47 -5.13
C PRO A 8 -2.39 -21.43 -4.88
N ALA A 9 -1.97 -22.03 -3.78
CA ALA A 9 -0.55 -22.14 -3.43
C ALA A 9 0.23 -22.91 -4.52
N GLY A 10 1.35 -22.33 -4.97
CA GLY A 10 2.27 -22.96 -5.91
C GLY A 10 3.61 -23.31 -5.25
N ALA A 11 4.69 -23.24 -6.03
CA ALA A 11 6.05 -23.43 -5.51
C ALA A 11 6.42 -22.38 -4.45
N SER A 12 5.99 -21.13 -4.67
CA SER A 12 6.00 -20.07 -3.66
C SER A 12 4.60 -19.88 -3.09
N ARG A 13 4.50 -19.81 -1.76
CA ARG A 13 3.22 -19.79 -1.04
C ARG A 13 3.34 -18.99 0.24
N SER A 14 2.22 -18.39 0.66
CA SER A 14 2.12 -17.59 1.87
C SER A 14 0.80 -17.89 2.58
N ARG A 15 0.81 -17.68 3.90
CA ARG A 15 -0.35 -17.78 4.78
C ARG A 15 -1.23 -16.53 4.70
N LEU A 16 -2.53 -16.76 4.77
CA LEU A 16 -3.52 -15.73 5.06
C LEU A 16 -3.46 -15.34 6.54
N LEU A 17 -3.66 -14.06 6.82
CA LEU A 17 -3.79 -13.56 8.19
C LEU A 17 -4.94 -14.26 8.94
N PHE A 18 -4.78 -14.39 10.26
CA PHE A 18 -5.73 -14.98 11.21
C PHE A 18 -5.93 -16.49 11.09
N ASP A 19 -6.29 -17.02 9.92
CA ASP A 19 -6.67 -18.44 9.76
C ASP A 19 -5.56 -19.33 9.19
N GLY A 20 -4.47 -18.75 8.69
CA GLY A 20 -3.28 -19.49 8.26
C GLY A 20 -3.46 -20.34 7.00
N ARG A 21 -4.58 -20.22 6.26
CA ARG A 21 -4.75 -20.92 4.99
C ARG A 21 -3.68 -20.49 3.99
N MET A 22 -3.29 -21.40 3.11
CA MET A 22 -2.26 -21.14 2.12
C MET A 22 -2.84 -20.65 0.80
N CYS A 23 -2.15 -19.72 0.16
CA CYS A 23 -2.38 -19.31 -1.23
C CYS A 23 -1.06 -18.84 -1.86
N SER A 24 -1.09 -18.41 -3.11
CA SER A 24 0.08 -17.79 -3.74
C SER A 24 0.48 -16.50 -3.00
N VAL A 25 1.75 -16.09 -3.11
CA VAL A 25 2.22 -14.86 -2.44
C VAL A 25 1.43 -13.61 -2.86
N PRO A 26 1.14 -13.38 -4.17
CA PRO A 26 0.26 -12.29 -4.57
C PRO A 26 -1.17 -12.44 -4.05
N GLY A 27 -1.70 -13.67 -3.99
CA GLY A 27 -3.02 -13.95 -3.44
C GLY A 27 -3.12 -13.64 -1.94
N ALA A 28 -2.06 -13.95 -1.18
CA ALA A 28 -1.96 -13.62 0.24
C ALA A 28 -1.87 -12.12 0.43
N ALA A 29 -1.05 -11.43 -0.38
CA ALA A 29 -0.93 -9.97 -0.36
C ALA A 29 -2.29 -9.30 -0.62
N LEU A 30 -3.04 -9.77 -1.64
CA LEU A 30 -4.40 -9.29 -1.93
C LEU A 30 -5.34 -9.46 -0.73
N ALA A 31 -5.46 -10.68 -0.22
CA ALA A 31 -6.37 -11.00 0.87
C ALA A 31 -6.03 -10.26 2.17
N ASN A 32 -4.75 -10.24 2.55
CA ASN A 32 -4.27 -9.59 3.75
C ASN A 32 -4.45 -8.07 3.64
N GLY A 33 -4.14 -7.47 2.48
CA GLY A 33 -4.30 -6.04 2.25
C GLY A 33 -5.77 -5.61 2.31
N THR A 34 -6.67 -6.38 1.70
CA THR A 34 -8.13 -6.15 1.82
C THR A 34 -8.61 -6.30 3.26
N THR A 35 -8.07 -7.25 4.02
CA THR A 35 -8.47 -7.45 5.41
C THR A 35 -8.03 -6.29 6.30
N LEU A 36 -6.81 -5.77 6.12
CA LEU A 36 -6.31 -4.63 6.89
C LEU A 36 -7.07 -3.33 6.59
N ASP A 37 -7.57 -3.14 5.36
CA ASP A 37 -8.37 -1.96 5.02
C ASP A 37 -9.86 -2.08 5.40
N SER A 38 -10.33 -3.28 5.76
CA SER A 38 -11.77 -3.57 5.91
C SER A 38 -12.51 -2.67 6.91
N LEU A 39 -11.80 -2.16 7.93
CA LEU A 39 -12.36 -1.30 8.97
C LEU A 39 -11.99 0.18 8.81
N ASP A 40 -11.23 0.56 7.79
CA ASP A 40 -10.83 1.96 7.56
C ASP A 40 -10.12 2.59 8.79
N LEU A 41 -9.32 1.78 9.49
CA LEU A 41 -8.59 2.11 10.74
C LEU A 41 -7.07 2.12 10.54
N SER A 42 -6.61 2.34 9.30
CA SER A 42 -5.19 2.48 8.98
C SER A 42 -4.68 3.90 9.23
N ASP A 43 -3.36 4.01 9.26
CA ASP A 43 -2.59 5.24 9.20
C ASP A 43 -2.79 5.96 7.86
N GLY A 44 -2.60 7.27 7.79
CA GLY A 44 -2.62 7.98 6.51
C GLY A 44 -1.71 9.20 6.46
N HIS A 45 -1.50 9.73 5.27
CA HIS A 45 -0.65 10.89 5.01
C HIS A 45 -1.46 11.97 4.30
N ASN A 46 -1.38 13.22 4.81
CA ASN A 46 -2.23 14.31 4.30
C ASN A 46 -1.84 14.71 2.87
N GLU A 47 -0.54 14.89 2.57
CA GLU A 47 -0.13 15.34 1.24
C GLU A 47 -0.35 14.27 0.17
N ALA A 48 -0.12 13.00 0.50
CA ALA A 48 -0.32 11.87 -0.41
C ALA A 48 -1.79 11.44 -0.51
N LYS A 49 -2.67 12.03 0.32
CA LYS A 49 -4.11 11.78 0.35
C LYS A 49 -4.46 10.29 0.46
N GLY A 50 -3.76 9.54 1.31
CA GLY A 50 -4.05 8.11 1.46
C GLY A 50 -3.07 7.36 2.34
N HIS A 51 -2.88 6.08 2.04
CA HIS A 51 -2.45 5.04 2.96
C HIS A 51 -1.36 4.16 2.34
N ALA A 52 -0.13 4.24 2.85
CA ALA A 52 0.97 3.36 2.41
C ALA A 52 1.17 2.15 3.34
N GLY A 53 0.79 2.27 4.61
CA GLY A 53 1.15 1.29 5.66
C GLY A 53 0.47 -0.06 5.50
N ALA A 54 -0.86 -0.08 5.48
CA ALA A 54 -1.64 -1.31 5.34
C ALA A 54 -1.22 -2.20 4.14
N PRO A 55 -1.07 -1.68 2.91
CA PRO A 55 -0.72 -2.51 1.76
C PRO A 55 0.74 -2.97 1.82
N ALA A 56 1.65 -2.11 2.31
CA ALA A 56 3.04 -2.46 2.54
C ALA A 56 3.17 -3.61 3.55
N PHE A 57 2.50 -3.50 4.69
CA PHE A 57 2.56 -4.52 5.72
C PHE A 57 2.01 -5.86 5.22
N ALA A 58 0.84 -5.85 4.56
CA ALA A 58 0.25 -7.06 3.99
C ALA A 58 1.16 -7.75 2.97
N ALA A 59 1.72 -6.97 2.05
CA ALA A 59 2.59 -7.48 1.00
C ALA A 59 3.93 -8.01 1.57
N LEU A 60 4.60 -7.22 2.40
CA LEU A 60 5.90 -7.61 2.96
C LEU A 60 5.77 -8.80 3.90
N LEU A 61 4.67 -8.91 4.64
CA LEU A 61 4.41 -10.10 5.46
C LEU A 61 4.23 -11.34 4.58
N ALA A 62 3.50 -11.22 3.46
CA ALA A 62 3.34 -12.33 2.53
C ALA A 62 4.67 -12.74 1.88
N VAL A 63 5.48 -11.76 1.45
CA VAL A 63 6.82 -12.00 0.90
C VAL A 63 7.71 -12.68 1.93
N ALA A 64 7.79 -12.13 3.16
CA ALA A 64 8.59 -12.70 4.24
C ALA A 64 8.17 -14.13 4.60
N ASP A 65 6.87 -14.42 4.62
CA ASP A 65 6.34 -15.75 4.92
C ASP A 65 6.70 -16.79 3.85
N SER A 66 6.87 -16.34 2.61
CA SER A 66 7.26 -17.21 1.49
C SER A 66 8.75 -17.50 1.42
N MET A 67 9.58 -16.74 2.13
CA MET A 67 11.03 -16.88 2.08
C MET A 67 11.49 -18.14 2.85
N PRO A 68 12.51 -18.86 2.34
CA PRO A 68 13.06 -20.03 3.04
C PRO A 68 13.79 -19.64 4.32
N GLU A 69 14.37 -18.44 4.34
CA GLU A 69 15.10 -17.90 5.49
C GLU A 69 14.22 -16.94 6.30
N ARG A 70 14.45 -16.92 7.62
CA ARG A 70 13.76 -15.98 8.50
C ARG A 70 14.22 -14.55 8.24
N VAL A 71 13.26 -13.67 8.02
CA VAL A 71 13.49 -12.21 8.00
C VAL A 71 13.59 -11.70 9.43
N SER A 72 14.61 -10.89 9.72
CA SER A 72 14.73 -10.24 11.03
C SER A 72 13.73 -9.10 11.16
N GLY A 73 13.26 -8.80 12.38
CA GLY A 73 12.38 -7.65 12.61
C GLY A 73 13.00 -6.32 12.16
N ARG A 74 14.33 -6.18 12.26
CA ARG A 74 15.06 -5.01 11.78
C ARG A 74 14.98 -4.88 10.25
N ASP A 75 15.19 -5.97 9.52
CA ASP A 75 15.11 -5.96 8.05
C ASP A 75 13.68 -5.71 7.58
N PHE A 76 12.70 -6.30 8.27
CA PHE A 76 11.29 -6.07 7.99
C PHE A 76 10.90 -4.60 8.19
N LEU A 77 11.29 -3.99 9.32
CA LEU A 77 11.04 -2.57 9.58
C LEU A 77 11.77 -1.66 8.58
N ALA A 78 12.99 -2.00 8.17
CA ALA A 78 13.70 -1.26 7.14
C ALA A 78 12.95 -1.31 5.78
N ALA A 79 12.41 -2.47 5.40
CA ALA A 79 11.58 -2.58 4.21
C ALA A 79 10.27 -1.79 4.34
N MET A 80 9.63 -1.78 5.52
CA MET A 80 8.47 -0.92 5.78
C MET A 80 8.80 0.56 5.57
N VAL A 81 9.94 1.04 6.08
CA VAL A 81 10.39 2.42 5.85
C VAL A 81 10.53 2.73 4.35
N VAL A 82 11.12 1.82 3.57
CA VAL A 82 11.21 1.96 2.11
C VAL A 82 9.82 2.05 1.48
N ALA A 83 8.89 1.20 1.90
CA ALA A 83 7.54 1.18 1.35
C ALA A 83 6.80 2.49 1.59
N TYR A 84 6.93 3.04 2.80
CA TYR A 84 6.37 4.32 3.17
C TYR A 84 6.96 5.47 2.35
N GLU A 85 8.28 5.60 2.33
CA GLU A 85 8.91 6.74 1.65
C GLU A 85 8.62 6.72 0.15
N ILE A 86 8.84 5.58 -0.51
CA ILE A 86 8.61 5.49 -1.95
C ILE A 86 7.11 5.63 -2.27
N GLY A 87 6.24 4.91 -1.55
CA GLY A 87 4.80 4.97 -1.79
C GLY A 87 4.22 6.37 -1.59
N LEU A 88 4.46 6.99 -0.44
CA LEU A 88 3.88 8.30 -0.12
C LEU A 88 4.38 9.39 -1.08
N ARG A 89 5.67 9.38 -1.43
CA ARG A 89 6.24 10.33 -2.39
C ARG A 89 5.68 10.11 -3.80
N SER A 90 5.49 8.87 -4.22
CA SER A 90 4.78 8.53 -5.46
C SER A 90 3.33 9.05 -5.47
N GLY A 91 2.62 8.96 -4.34
CA GLY A 91 1.27 9.52 -4.21
C GLY A 91 1.24 11.04 -4.38
N VAL A 92 2.15 11.75 -3.69
CA VAL A 92 2.29 13.22 -3.85
C VAL A 92 2.64 13.59 -5.28
N ALA A 93 3.56 12.85 -5.93
CA ALA A 93 3.93 13.09 -7.32
C ALA A 93 2.73 12.91 -8.26
N LEU A 94 2.02 11.78 -8.15
CA LEU A 94 0.84 11.49 -8.97
C LEU A 94 -0.21 12.59 -8.85
N HIS A 95 -0.59 12.95 -7.62
CA HIS A 95 -1.65 13.95 -7.38
C HIS A 95 -1.26 15.39 -7.76
N ARG A 96 0.00 15.67 -8.10
CA ARG A 96 0.41 16.93 -8.72
C ARG A 96 0.22 16.93 -10.24
N GLN A 97 0.19 15.76 -10.88
CA GLN A 97 0.05 15.64 -12.33
C GLN A 97 -1.41 15.52 -12.78
N VAL A 98 -2.27 14.94 -11.95
CA VAL A 98 -3.66 14.65 -12.29
C VAL A 98 -4.62 15.35 -11.34
N SER A 99 -5.74 15.83 -11.89
CA SER A 99 -6.82 16.43 -11.09
C SER A 99 -7.66 15.38 -10.37
N GLU A 100 -7.68 14.14 -10.88
CA GLU A 100 -8.47 13.05 -10.32
C GLU A 100 -7.84 12.55 -9.01
N TYR A 101 -8.69 12.41 -7.98
CA TYR A 101 -8.28 11.86 -6.71
C TYR A 101 -8.20 10.34 -6.78
N HIS A 102 -7.00 9.85 -7.08
CA HIS A 102 -6.65 8.43 -7.10
C HIS A 102 -6.45 7.91 -5.67
N GLY A 103 -7.02 6.75 -5.39
CA GLY A 103 -6.84 6.04 -4.14
C GLY A 103 -5.43 5.47 -3.99
N SER A 104 -5.11 5.06 -2.78
CA SER A 104 -3.80 4.55 -2.39
C SER A 104 -3.33 3.37 -3.23
N GLY A 105 -4.27 2.54 -3.68
CA GLY A 105 -4.05 1.42 -4.59
C GLY A 105 -3.21 1.78 -5.81
N THR A 106 -3.39 3.00 -6.34
CA THR A 106 -2.73 3.47 -7.56
C THR A 106 -1.24 3.76 -7.39
N TRP A 107 -0.81 4.20 -6.20
CA TRP A 107 0.56 4.67 -6.00
C TRP A 107 1.32 3.87 -4.93
N ALA A 108 0.64 3.24 -3.98
CA ALA A 108 1.29 2.46 -2.92
C ALA A 108 1.92 1.17 -3.44
N CYS A 109 1.45 0.62 -4.57
CA CYS A 109 2.06 -0.54 -5.21
C CYS A 109 3.54 -0.33 -5.58
N ILE A 110 3.93 0.91 -5.91
CA ILE A 110 5.31 1.27 -6.25
C ILE A 110 6.20 1.13 -5.02
N GLY A 111 5.74 1.64 -3.87
CA GLY A 111 6.41 1.46 -2.59
C GLY A 111 6.48 -0.01 -2.16
N VAL A 112 5.41 -0.78 -2.38
CA VAL A 112 5.40 -2.23 -2.14
C VAL A 112 6.47 -2.94 -2.97
N ALA A 113 6.56 -2.65 -4.28
CA ALA A 113 7.56 -3.26 -5.16
C ALA A 113 8.99 -2.91 -4.72
N ALA A 114 9.26 -1.64 -4.40
CA ALA A 114 10.56 -1.18 -3.90
C ALA A 114 10.97 -1.90 -2.61
N ALA A 115 10.05 -1.98 -1.65
CA ALA A 115 10.30 -2.58 -0.36
C ALA A 115 10.45 -4.10 -0.44
N ALA A 116 9.64 -4.75 -1.27
CA ALA A 116 9.75 -6.20 -1.48
C ALA A 116 11.08 -6.55 -2.16
N ALA A 117 11.53 -5.75 -3.14
CA ALA A 117 12.85 -5.89 -3.74
C ALA A 117 14.01 -5.70 -2.74
N ARG A 118 13.84 -4.79 -1.76
CA ARG A 118 14.80 -4.61 -0.66
C ARG A 118 14.79 -5.75 0.35
N LEU A 119 13.64 -6.39 0.54
CA LEU A 119 13.42 -7.44 1.53
C LEU A 119 13.99 -8.78 1.07
N VAL A 120 13.83 -9.10 -0.23
CA VAL A 120 14.45 -10.29 -0.81
C VAL A 120 15.97 -10.15 -0.80
N ARG A 121 16.66 -11.27 -0.57
CA ARG A 121 18.13 -11.29 -0.38
C ARG A 121 18.91 -11.49 -1.68
N GLU A 122 18.22 -11.44 -2.82
CA GLU A 122 18.79 -11.61 -4.15
C GLU A 122 18.74 -10.29 -4.93
N PRO A 123 19.64 -10.09 -5.91
CA PRO A 123 19.58 -8.93 -6.79
C PRO A 123 18.27 -8.90 -7.59
N VAL A 124 17.59 -7.75 -7.59
CA VAL A 124 16.36 -7.52 -8.36
C VAL A 124 16.58 -6.33 -9.30
N PRO A 125 16.12 -6.40 -10.57
CA PRO A 125 16.02 -5.24 -11.45
C PRO A 125 14.95 -4.25 -10.95
N VAL A 126 15.30 -3.43 -9.95
CA VAL A 126 14.35 -2.57 -9.23
C VAL A 126 13.59 -1.63 -10.16
N ASP A 127 14.27 -0.96 -11.10
CA ASP A 127 13.63 -0.01 -12.02
C ASP A 127 12.51 -0.65 -12.84
N HIS A 128 12.70 -1.89 -13.30
CA HIS A 128 11.65 -2.64 -13.99
C HIS A 128 10.50 -3.00 -13.04
N ALA A 129 10.79 -3.41 -11.80
CA ALA A 129 9.75 -3.71 -10.81
C ALA A 129 8.88 -2.47 -10.50
N LEU A 130 9.49 -1.30 -10.30
CA LEU A 130 8.77 -0.04 -10.06
C LEU A 130 7.91 0.35 -11.26
N GLY A 131 8.48 0.22 -12.46
CA GLY A 131 7.79 0.45 -13.72
C GLY A 131 6.58 -0.44 -13.96
N ILE A 132 6.74 -1.75 -13.74
CA ILE A 132 5.65 -2.73 -13.86
C ILE A 132 4.56 -2.41 -12.84
N ALA A 133 4.93 -2.06 -11.61
CA ALA A 133 4.00 -1.74 -10.54
C ALA A 133 3.16 -0.51 -10.87
N GLU A 134 3.78 0.58 -11.33
CA GLU A 134 3.06 1.80 -11.73
C GLU A 134 2.16 1.53 -12.94
N TYR A 135 2.68 0.86 -13.97
CA TYR A 135 1.94 0.62 -15.21
C TYR A 135 0.68 -0.24 -15.01
N ASN A 136 0.72 -1.18 -14.05
CA ASN A 136 -0.41 -2.07 -13.75
C ASN A 136 -1.22 -1.62 -12.53
N ALA A 137 -0.92 -0.45 -11.97
CA ALA A 137 -1.63 0.06 -10.81
C ALA A 137 -3.12 0.29 -11.14
N PRO A 138 -4.04 -0.03 -10.21
CA PRO A 138 -5.45 0.26 -10.42
C PRO A 138 -5.67 1.77 -10.46
N ARG A 139 -6.50 2.27 -11.38
CA ARG A 139 -6.88 3.69 -11.41
C ARG A 139 -7.59 4.17 -10.13
N ALA A 140 -8.42 3.32 -9.53
CA ALA A 140 -9.02 3.51 -8.19
C ALA A 140 -9.48 4.96 -7.83
N PRO A 141 -10.34 5.64 -8.61
CA PRO A 141 -10.79 6.99 -8.27
C PRO A 141 -11.67 6.98 -7.01
N ILE A 142 -11.23 7.68 -5.96
CA ILE A 142 -11.90 7.67 -4.65
C ILE A 142 -13.32 8.22 -4.71
N SER A 143 -13.57 9.20 -5.58
CA SER A 143 -14.89 9.82 -5.77
C SER A 143 -15.99 8.78 -6.06
N ARG A 144 -15.68 7.72 -6.83
CA ARG A 144 -16.63 6.65 -7.13
C ARG A 144 -17.04 5.86 -5.90
N CYS A 145 -16.10 5.61 -4.98
CA CYS A 145 -16.39 4.89 -3.73
C CYS A 145 -17.09 5.78 -2.71
N THR A 146 -16.91 7.10 -2.76
CA THR A 146 -17.67 8.04 -1.93
C THR A 146 -19.11 8.21 -2.40
N GLU A 147 -19.35 8.14 -3.72
CA GLU A 147 -20.69 8.22 -4.29
C GLU A 147 -21.44 6.88 -4.20
N TYR A 148 -20.72 5.76 -4.43
CA TYR A 148 -21.24 4.40 -4.35
C TYR A 148 -20.37 3.54 -3.41
N PRO A 149 -20.72 3.46 -2.12
CA PRO A 149 -19.95 2.68 -1.14
C PRO A 149 -19.87 1.20 -1.54
N THR A 150 -18.65 0.69 -1.70
CA THR A 150 -18.39 -0.71 -2.11
C THR A 150 -17.09 -1.24 -1.48
N MET A 151 -16.85 -2.54 -1.62
CA MET A 151 -15.65 -3.21 -1.08
C MET A 151 -14.35 -2.94 -1.87
N VAL A 152 -14.39 -2.15 -2.96
CA VAL A 152 -13.19 -1.79 -3.73
C VAL A 152 -12.47 -0.54 -3.19
N LYS A 153 -12.95 -0.02 -2.05
CA LYS A 153 -12.46 1.19 -1.40
C LYS A 153 -10.93 1.24 -1.40
N ASP A 154 -10.42 2.37 -1.88
CA ASP A 154 -9.01 2.77 -1.86
C ASP A 154 -8.00 1.82 -2.54
N GLY A 155 -8.40 0.63 -2.98
CA GLY A 155 -7.58 -0.30 -3.76
C GLY A 155 -6.39 -0.90 -3.01
N LEU A 156 -6.37 -0.90 -1.67
CA LEU A 156 -5.19 -1.29 -0.87
C LEU A 156 -4.78 -2.77 -1.03
N GLY A 157 -5.75 -3.68 -1.11
CA GLY A 157 -5.48 -5.08 -1.45
C GLY A 157 -4.81 -5.22 -2.83
N TRP A 158 -5.28 -4.45 -3.81
CA TRP A 158 -4.69 -4.43 -5.15
C TRP A 158 -3.30 -3.80 -5.17
N ALA A 159 -3.03 -2.75 -4.38
CA ALA A 159 -1.67 -2.22 -4.25
C ALA A 159 -0.69 -3.30 -3.77
N SER A 160 -1.11 -4.08 -2.76
CA SER A 160 -0.33 -5.18 -2.20
C SER A 160 -0.03 -6.24 -3.27
N MET A 161 -1.07 -6.68 -3.98
CA MET A 161 -0.95 -7.69 -5.03
C MET A 161 -0.09 -7.23 -6.20
N VAL A 162 -0.33 -6.01 -6.69
CA VAL A 162 0.38 -5.45 -7.85
C VAL A 162 1.87 -5.28 -7.54
N GLY A 163 2.22 -4.74 -6.38
CA GLY A 163 3.63 -4.55 -6.01
C GLY A 163 4.39 -5.87 -5.87
N VAL A 164 3.79 -6.89 -5.24
CA VAL A 164 4.39 -8.25 -5.16
C VAL A 164 4.49 -8.89 -6.54
N THR A 165 3.44 -8.78 -7.36
CA THR A 165 3.46 -9.33 -8.72
C THR A 165 4.53 -8.67 -9.59
N ALA A 166 4.69 -7.36 -9.47
CA ALA A 166 5.70 -6.60 -10.20
C ALA A 166 7.13 -7.02 -9.83
N LEU A 167 7.40 -7.26 -8.53
CA LEU A 167 8.65 -7.86 -8.08
C LEU A 167 8.90 -9.22 -8.76
N GLU A 168 7.93 -10.14 -8.69
CA GLU A 168 8.09 -11.48 -9.25
C GLU A 168 8.30 -11.45 -10.78
N MET A 169 7.59 -10.57 -11.48
CA MET A 169 7.77 -10.36 -12.93
C MET A 169 9.19 -9.86 -13.24
N ALA A 170 9.70 -8.87 -12.51
CA ALA A 170 11.05 -8.36 -12.71
C ALA A 170 12.13 -9.42 -12.41
N ARG A 171 11.95 -10.23 -11.36
CA ARG A 171 12.82 -11.38 -11.04
C ARG A 171 12.84 -12.43 -12.15
N ALA A 172 11.71 -12.61 -12.85
CA ALA A 172 11.60 -13.49 -14.00
C ALA A 172 12.14 -12.89 -15.32
N GLY A 173 12.71 -11.67 -15.27
CA GLY A 173 13.26 -11.00 -16.45
C GLY A 173 12.25 -10.22 -17.29
N PHE A 174 11.03 -10.00 -16.79
CA PHE A 174 10.07 -9.11 -17.45
C PHE A 174 10.51 -7.65 -17.31
N THR A 175 10.40 -6.87 -18.40
CA THR A 175 10.85 -5.48 -18.43
C THR A 175 9.69 -4.52 -18.20
N GLY A 176 9.87 -3.55 -17.29
CA GLY A 176 8.96 -2.42 -17.07
C GLY A 176 9.42 -1.14 -17.76
N ALA A 177 8.46 -0.31 -18.18
CA ALA A 177 8.73 1.09 -18.55
C ALA A 177 9.09 1.91 -17.29
N PRO A 178 9.99 2.90 -17.35
CA PRO A 178 10.37 3.68 -16.17
C PRO A 178 9.16 4.31 -15.48
N ALA A 179 9.12 4.28 -14.14
CA ALA A 179 7.96 4.82 -13.44
C ALA A 179 7.93 6.36 -13.55
N GLY A 180 6.89 6.91 -14.16
CA GLY A 180 6.74 8.32 -14.47
C GLY A 180 6.83 9.21 -13.23
N VAL A 181 6.26 8.78 -12.10
CA VAL A 181 6.32 9.51 -10.82
C VAL A 181 7.73 9.64 -10.22
N LEU A 182 8.72 8.87 -10.70
CA LEU A 182 10.13 8.96 -10.28
C LEU A 182 10.97 9.84 -11.21
N HIS A 183 10.61 9.94 -12.50
CA HIS A 183 11.47 10.52 -13.53
C HIS A 183 10.97 11.82 -14.14
N GLU A 184 9.66 11.95 -14.37
CA GLU A 184 9.09 13.06 -15.16
C GLU A 184 8.55 14.16 -14.24
N SER A 185 7.79 13.78 -13.21
CA SER A 185 7.24 14.68 -12.21
C SER A 185 7.83 14.45 -10.83
N GLY A 186 7.97 15.51 -10.05
CA GLY A 186 8.27 15.36 -8.63
C GLY A 186 9.74 15.15 -8.32
N ARG A 187 10.68 15.49 -9.22
CA ARG A 187 12.11 15.47 -8.89
C ARG A 187 12.40 16.21 -7.58
N ASP A 188 11.74 17.34 -7.36
CA ASP A 188 11.80 18.11 -6.11
C ASP A 188 11.29 17.32 -4.89
N ILE A 189 10.24 16.49 -5.07
CA ILE A 189 9.70 15.59 -4.04
C ILE A 189 10.74 14.58 -3.61
N TRP A 190 11.70 14.20 -4.46
CA TRP A 190 12.71 13.19 -4.13
C TRP A 190 14.01 13.78 -3.58
N LEU A 191 14.22 15.10 -3.65
CA LEU A 191 15.49 15.75 -3.27
C LEU A 191 15.83 15.65 -1.77
N ASP A 192 14.82 15.54 -0.92
CA ASP A 192 14.99 15.45 0.54
C ASP A 192 14.89 14.00 1.06
N LEU A 193 14.91 13.00 0.18
CA LEU A 193 14.93 11.59 0.59
C LEU A 193 16.16 11.32 1.45
N GLY A 194 15.94 10.78 2.65
CA GLY A 194 16.98 10.53 3.65
C GLY A 194 17.19 11.67 4.65
N SER A 195 16.61 12.85 4.43
CA SER A 195 16.63 13.97 5.39
C SER A 195 15.23 14.30 5.95
N ARG A 196 14.19 14.26 5.11
CA ARG A 196 12.78 14.30 5.52
C ARG A 196 12.17 12.91 5.36
N TRP A 197 11.42 12.46 6.35
CA TRP A 197 10.78 11.14 6.36
C TRP A 197 9.27 11.30 6.41
N TYR A 198 8.59 11.05 5.29
CA TYR A 198 7.13 11.15 5.17
C TYR A 198 6.43 10.16 6.12
N LEU A 199 7.07 9.03 6.45
CA LEU A 199 6.64 8.11 7.50
C LEU A 199 6.42 8.79 8.86
N LEU A 200 7.18 9.83 9.19
CA LEU A 200 7.04 10.54 10.47
C LEU A 200 5.92 11.60 10.45
N GLU A 201 5.28 11.79 9.31
CA GLU A 201 4.22 12.79 9.07
C GLU A 201 2.83 12.14 8.92
N LEU A 202 2.70 10.90 9.40
CA LEU A 202 1.45 10.16 9.38
C LEU A 202 0.47 10.64 10.45
N TYR A 203 -0.82 10.50 10.16
CA TYR A 203 -1.89 10.52 11.15
C TYR A 203 -2.43 9.11 11.35
N PHE A 204 -3.03 8.87 12.52
CA PHE A 204 -3.77 7.64 12.81
C PHE A 204 -5.26 7.94 12.94
N ARG A 205 -6.09 7.03 12.41
CA ARG A 205 -7.55 7.16 12.47
C ARG A 205 -8.06 6.64 13.81
N MET A 206 -8.75 7.51 14.55
CA MET A 206 -9.37 7.17 15.83
C MET A 206 -10.75 6.50 15.65
N TRP A 207 -11.37 6.70 14.49
CA TRP A 207 -12.70 6.22 14.15
C TRP A 207 -12.65 5.39 12.87
N SER A 208 -13.43 4.30 12.85
CA SER A 208 -13.62 3.39 11.71
C SER A 208 -14.49 4.05 10.65
N ALA A 209 -13.95 5.09 10.02
CA ALA A 209 -14.63 5.95 9.06
C ALA A 209 -13.63 6.74 8.21
N CYS A 210 -14.10 7.23 7.06
CA CYS A 210 -13.33 8.09 6.17
C CYS A 210 -12.75 9.27 6.94
N ARG A 211 -11.47 9.60 6.73
CA ARG A 211 -10.76 10.71 7.41
C ARG A 211 -11.53 12.03 7.37
N MET A 212 -12.26 12.30 6.29
CA MET A 212 -13.07 13.50 6.12
C MET A 212 -14.24 13.61 7.10
N ALA A 213 -14.74 12.49 7.63
CA ALA A 213 -15.81 12.47 8.63
C ALA A 213 -15.31 12.78 10.05
N HIS A 214 -14.00 12.62 10.31
CA HIS A 214 -13.44 12.70 11.67
C HIS A 214 -13.67 14.07 12.34
N PRO A 215 -13.47 15.23 11.67
CA PRO A 215 -13.76 16.52 12.30
C PRO A 215 -15.21 16.65 12.77
N SER A 216 -16.16 16.16 11.97
CA SER A 216 -17.60 16.18 12.31
C SER A 216 -17.92 15.24 13.48
N ILE A 217 -17.31 14.06 13.50
CA ILE A 217 -17.43 13.11 14.62
C ILE A 217 -16.91 13.76 15.91
N GLU A 218 -15.68 14.29 15.88
CA GLU A 218 -15.07 14.94 17.05
C GLU A 218 -15.87 16.13 17.54
N ALA A 219 -16.33 17.00 16.64
CA ALA A 219 -17.18 18.14 17.00
C ALA A 219 -18.49 17.69 17.67
N THR A 220 -19.12 16.64 17.13
CA THR A 220 -20.36 16.09 17.68
C THR A 220 -20.12 15.49 19.07
N VAL A 221 -19.08 14.67 19.23
CA VAL A 221 -18.69 14.08 20.53
C VAL A 221 -18.40 15.18 21.56
N ALA A 222 -17.69 16.24 21.16
CA ALA A 222 -17.41 17.37 22.02
C ALA A 222 -18.68 18.12 22.45
N LEU A 223 -19.61 18.37 21.53
CA LEU A 223 -20.89 19.03 21.82
C LEU A 223 -21.78 18.18 22.74
N VAL A 224 -21.92 16.88 22.45
CA VAL A 224 -22.68 15.93 23.27
C VAL A 224 -22.12 15.92 24.69
N LYS A 225 -20.80 15.83 24.85
CA LYS A 225 -20.13 15.84 26.17
C LYS A 225 -20.33 17.17 26.89
N LYS A 226 -20.15 18.30 26.21
CA LYS A 226 -20.26 19.66 26.78
C LYS A 226 -21.68 19.98 27.23
N HIS A 227 -22.67 19.59 26.45
CA HIS A 227 -24.08 19.94 26.67
C HIS A 227 -24.93 18.81 27.27
N ARG A 228 -24.33 17.64 27.54
CA ARG A 228 -25.01 16.44 28.06
C ARG A 228 -26.22 16.05 27.22
N LEU A 229 -26.07 16.14 25.91
CA LEU A 229 -27.11 15.72 24.96
C LEU A 229 -27.28 14.20 25.06
N ARG A 230 -28.53 13.73 24.99
CA ARG A 230 -28.88 12.31 25.02
C ARG A 230 -29.20 11.82 23.62
#